data_AF-A0A7T1MC17-F1
#
_entry.id   AF-A0A7T1MC17-F1
#
_cell.length_a   1.000
_cell.length_b   1.000
_cell.length_c   1.000
_cell.angle_alpha   90.00
_cell.angle_beta   90.00
_cell.angle_gamma   90.00
#
_symmetry.space_group_name_H-M   'P 1'
#
loop_
_entity.id
_entity.type
_entity.pdbx_description
1 polymer ?
#
loop_
_entity_poly.entity_id
_entity_poly.type
_entity_poly.pdbx_seq_one_letter_code
_entity_poly.pdbx_strand_id
1 'polypeptide(L)'
;MARPAWPFPSRRREGPDPNRTHFIYYSGALRLPETAAPNTKNRSHSIEIQIERPGDGVLLAIGGQSVGFVLYVKDGTPIYHYNWLDRERTVIRSGQPLPEGSSSLCFKFHYDGGGVGQGGEGDLSLIGQEVGRQRIPHTVAGRFGIDTFGVGADTGSPLCNDYRPPYSYTGRIRQVDIRLDAGDGSSTAEEDALQARFKAGKDY
;
A
#
# COMPACT_ATOMS: atom_id res chain seq x y z
N MET A 1 53.00 -2.19 4.27
CA MET A 1 52.22 -3.33 3.73
C MET A 1 50.76 -2.93 3.71
N ALA A 2 50.17 -2.74 2.53
CA ALA A 2 48.77 -2.35 2.38
C ALA A 2 47.87 -3.60 2.36
N ARG A 3 46.76 -3.58 3.12
CA ARG A 3 45.77 -4.67 3.13
C ARG A 3 45.03 -4.69 1.77
N PRO A 4 44.77 -5.86 1.17
CA PRO A 4 44.05 -5.92 -0.09
C PRO A 4 42.59 -5.49 0.10
N ALA A 5 42.14 -4.57 -0.75
CA ALA A 5 40.74 -4.17 -0.80
C ALA A 5 39.91 -5.31 -1.40
N TRP A 6 39.01 -5.88 -0.61
CA TRP A 6 38.02 -6.83 -1.11
C TRP A 6 37.01 -6.08 -1.99
N PRO A 7 36.71 -6.53 -3.22
CA PRO A 7 35.71 -5.87 -4.03
C PRO A 7 34.35 -6.24 -3.45
N PHE A 8 33.72 -5.33 -2.70
CA PHE A 8 32.29 -5.44 -2.50
C PHE A 8 31.63 -5.15 -3.85
N PRO A 9 30.93 -6.11 -4.48
CA PRO A 9 30.08 -5.75 -5.60
C PRO A 9 29.09 -4.70 -5.10
N SER A 10 28.84 -3.67 -5.90
CA SER A 10 27.92 -2.57 -5.61
C SER A 10 26.45 -3.01 -5.63
N ARG A 11 26.12 -4.12 -4.97
CA ARG A 11 24.74 -4.57 -4.82
C ARG A 11 24.07 -3.73 -3.76
N ARG A 12 23.61 -2.54 -4.14
CA ARG A 12 22.46 -1.96 -3.44
C ARG A 12 21.21 -2.60 -4.01
N ARG A 13 20.72 -3.63 -3.34
CA ARG A 13 19.31 -4.09 -3.39
C ARG A 13 19.09 -5.03 -2.20
N GLU A 14 18.84 -4.44 -1.03
CA GLU A 14 18.24 -5.16 0.09
C GLU A 14 16.73 -4.87 0.06
N GLY A 15 15.97 -5.80 -0.51
CA GLY A 15 14.53 -5.78 -0.70
C GLY A 15 14.08 -7.07 -1.42
N PRO A 16 12.76 -7.37 -1.51
CA PRO A 16 12.26 -8.51 -2.28
C PRO A 16 12.75 -8.42 -3.73
N ASP A 17 12.79 -9.58 -4.41
CA ASP A 17 13.17 -9.67 -5.82
C ASP A 17 12.45 -8.55 -6.61
N PRO A 18 13.19 -7.65 -7.28
CA PRO A 18 12.61 -6.52 -8.00
C PRO A 18 11.66 -6.92 -9.12
N ASN A 19 11.73 -8.17 -9.58
CA ASN A 19 10.84 -8.74 -10.59
C ASN A 19 9.61 -9.43 -9.96
N ARG A 20 9.54 -9.51 -8.63
CA ARG A 20 8.41 -10.13 -7.94
C ARG A 20 7.19 -9.22 -8.02
N THR A 21 6.15 -9.73 -8.66
CA THR A 21 4.88 -9.02 -8.87
C THR A 21 3.73 -9.61 -8.09
N HIS A 22 3.92 -10.72 -7.37
CA HIS A 22 2.84 -11.40 -6.63
C HIS A 22 3.24 -11.70 -5.18
N PHE A 23 2.38 -11.30 -4.26
CA PHE A 23 2.59 -11.41 -2.83
C PHE A 23 1.32 -11.91 -2.16
N ILE A 24 1.47 -12.86 -1.24
CA ILE A 24 0.37 -13.37 -0.43
C ILE A 24 0.77 -13.16 1.04
N TYR A 25 -0.13 -12.53 1.79
CA TYR A 25 0.01 -12.30 3.22
C TYR A 25 -1.19 -12.87 3.98
N TYR A 26 -0.97 -13.13 5.25
CA TYR A 26 -1.97 -13.64 6.18
C TYR A 26 -2.09 -12.67 7.37
N SER A 27 -3.21 -12.75 8.10
CA SER A 27 -3.36 -12.00 9.34
C SER A 27 -2.20 -12.28 10.30
N GLY A 28 -1.68 -11.24 10.94
CA GLY A 28 -0.50 -11.33 11.81
C GLY A 28 0.83 -11.00 11.12
N ALA A 29 0.85 -10.81 9.80
CA ALA A 29 1.96 -10.15 9.12
C ALA A 29 2.00 -8.66 9.49
N LEU A 30 2.64 -8.34 10.61
CA LEU A 30 2.68 -7.00 11.21
C LEU A 30 4.11 -6.45 11.25
N ARG A 31 4.22 -5.12 11.26
CA ARG A 31 5.48 -4.38 11.41
C ARG A 31 6.52 -4.69 10.33
N LEU A 32 6.08 -5.06 9.13
CA LEU A 32 7.00 -5.26 8.02
C LEU A 32 7.54 -3.89 7.57
N PRO A 33 8.87 -3.72 7.45
CA PRO A 33 9.41 -2.49 6.90
C PRO A 33 8.97 -2.34 5.44
N GLU A 34 8.84 -1.10 4.97
CA GLU A 34 8.47 -0.80 3.58
C GLU A 34 9.34 -1.56 2.56
N THR A 35 10.62 -1.76 2.86
CA THR A 35 11.56 -2.50 2.01
C THR A 35 11.25 -3.98 1.90
N ALA A 36 10.39 -4.55 2.75
CA ALA A 36 9.93 -5.94 2.69
C ALA A 36 8.47 -6.05 2.20
N ALA A 37 7.80 -4.92 1.99
CA ALA A 37 6.44 -4.85 1.47
C ALA A 37 6.42 -4.82 -0.06
N PRO A 38 5.27 -5.10 -0.71
CA PRO A 38 5.13 -4.94 -2.16
C PRO A 38 5.32 -3.48 -2.56
N ASN A 39 6.10 -3.23 -3.61
CA ASN A 39 6.31 -1.88 -4.10
C ASN A 39 5.14 -1.44 -5.01
N THR A 40 4.08 -0.90 -4.41
CA THR A 40 2.88 -0.42 -5.13
C THR A 40 3.04 0.96 -5.78
N LYS A 41 4.20 1.62 -5.62
CA LYS A 41 4.41 2.98 -6.12
C LYS A 41 4.62 3.00 -7.64
N ASN A 42 4.08 4.06 -8.26
CA ASN A 42 4.23 4.41 -9.68
C ASN A 42 3.83 3.29 -10.65
N ARG A 43 2.82 2.50 -10.28
CA ARG A 43 2.33 1.38 -11.10
C ARG A 43 0.90 1.00 -10.76
N SER A 44 0.25 0.37 -11.72
CA SER A 44 -1.02 -0.30 -11.49
C SER A 44 -0.83 -1.52 -10.58
N HIS A 45 -1.81 -1.76 -9.72
CA HIS A 45 -1.79 -2.89 -8.80
C HIS A 45 -3.19 -3.26 -8.30
N SER A 46 -3.32 -4.47 -7.76
CA SER A 46 -4.52 -4.92 -7.07
C SER A 46 -4.21 -5.47 -5.69
N ILE A 47 -5.16 -5.32 -4.79
CA ILE A 47 -5.17 -5.85 -3.43
C ILE A 47 -6.49 -6.58 -3.26
N GLU A 48 -6.45 -7.90 -3.20
CA GLU A 48 -7.62 -8.75 -2.96
C GLU A 48 -7.56 -9.35 -1.55
N ILE A 49 -8.60 -9.11 -0.75
CA ILE A 49 -8.71 -9.55 0.64
C ILE A 49 -9.86 -10.54 0.74
N GLN A 50 -9.51 -11.78 1.05
CA GLN A 50 -10.48 -12.84 1.29
C GLN A 50 -10.87 -12.81 2.76
N ILE A 51 -12.13 -12.48 3.04
CA ILE A 51 -12.70 -12.33 4.37
C ILE A 51 -13.55 -13.58 4.64
N GLU A 52 -13.21 -14.32 5.70
CA GLU A 52 -13.98 -15.50 6.13
C GLU A 52 -15.12 -15.13 7.09
N ARG A 53 -14.93 -14.07 7.89
CA ARG A 53 -15.95 -13.52 8.77
C ARG A 53 -15.87 -12.00 8.76
N PRO A 54 -16.99 -11.29 8.59
CA PRO A 54 -17.02 -9.84 8.64
C PRO A 54 -16.69 -9.35 10.04
N GLY A 55 -16.26 -8.10 10.13
CA GLY A 55 -15.93 -7.40 11.36
C GLY A 55 -15.43 -6.00 11.04
N ASP A 56 -15.10 -5.25 12.07
CA ASP A 56 -14.51 -3.91 11.96
C ASP A 56 -13.01 -3.98 12.22
N GLY A 57 -12.25 -3.02 11.68
CA GLY A 57 -10.82 -2.90 11.88
C GLY A 57 -10.01 -2.82 10.59
N VAL A 58 -8.69 -2.72 10.74
CA VAL A 58 -7.74 -2.63 9.63
C VAL A 58 -7.59 -3.98 8.95
N LEU A 59 -7.79 -4.00 7.63
CA LEU A 59 -7.51 -5.16 6.79
C LEU A 59 -6.05 -5.16 6.34
N LEU A 60 -5.59 -4.01 5.85
CA LEU A 60 -4.23 -3.79 5.38
C LEU A 60 -3.84 -2.32 5.56
N ALA A 61 -2.64 -2.05 6.07
CA ALA A 61 -2.08 -0.70 6.18
C ALA A 61 -0.62 -0.68 5.73
N ILE A 62 -0.19 0.44 5.14
CA ILE A 62 1.23 0.79 4.96
C ILE A 62 1.39 2.30 5.04
N GLY A 63 2.40 2.76 5.77
CA GLY A 63 2.60 4.17 6.06
C GLY A 63 1.83 4.62 7.31
N GLY A 64 1.54 5.91 7.42
CA GLY A 64 0.90 6.50 8.60
C GLY A 64 0.37 7.91 8.36
N GLN A 65 0.30 8.72 9.43
CA GLN A 65 -0.31 10.06 9.39
C GLN A 65 0.27 10.99 8.33
N SER A 66 1.53 10.79 7.96
CA SER A 66 2.19 11.63 6.96
C SER A 66 1.97 11.13 5.53
N VAL A 67 1.85 9.83 5.29
CA VAL A 67 1.90 9.27 3.93
C VAL A 67 1.45 7.81 3.90
N GLY A 68 0.90 7.31 2.79
CA GLY A 68 0.63 5.88 2.57
C GLY A 68 -0.83 5.57 2.29
N PHE A 69 -1.28 4.35 2.60
CA PHE A 69 -2.68 3.99 2.50
C PHE A 69 -3.13 2.95 3.55
N VAL A 70 -4.44 2.90 3.77
CA VAL A 70 -5.08 1.88 4.60
C VAL A 70 -6.38 1.40 3.94
N LEU A 71 -6.61 0.10 3.99
CA LEU A 71 -7.90 -0.55 3.74
C LEU A 71 -8.44 -1.05 5.08
N TYR A 72 -9.60 -0.57 5.50
CA TYR A 72 -10.20 -0.90 6.80
C TYR A 72 -11.71 -0.98 6.70
N VAL A 73 -12.34 -1.56 7.72
CA VAL A 73 -13.79 -1.63 7.87
C VAL A 73 -14.18 -0.84 9.10
N LYS A 74 -15.21 0.00 8.96
CA LYS A 74 -15.78 0.77 10.05
C LYS A 74 -17.30 0.73 9.96
N ASP A 75 -17.95 0.34 11.05
CA ASP A 75 -19.40 0.17 11.10
C ASP A 75 -19.89 -0.75 9.96
N GLY A 76 -19.15 -1.85 9.72
CA GLY A 76 -19.39 -2.80 8.64
C GLY A 76 -19.03 -2.32 7.23
N THR A 77 -18.60 -1.06 7.05
CA THR A 77 -18.35 -0.48 5.72
C THR A 77 -16.86 -0.52 5.34
N PRO A 78 -16.48 -1.18 4.23
CA PRO A 78 -15.12 -1.13 3.69
C PRO A 78 -14.73 0.26 3.18
N ILE A 79 -13.52 0.69 3.51
CA ILE A 79 -12.98 2.00 3.17
C ILE A 79 -11.51 1.87 2.76
N TYR A 80 -11.17 2.44 1.59
CA TYR A 80 -9.79 2.74 1.21
C TYR A 80 -9.49 4.21 1.49
N HIS A 81 -8.38 4.47 2.15
CA HIS A 81 -7.90 5.83 2.40
C HIS A 81 -6.46 5.93 1.91
N TYR A 82 -6.21 6.87 1.01
CA TYR A 82 -4.89 7.24 0.52
C TYR A 82 -4.47 8.59 1.08
N ASN A 83 -3.25 8.69 1.59
CA ASN A 83 -2.68 9.92 2.13
C ASN A 83 -1.43 10.31 1.33
N TRP A 84 -1.56 11.36 0.52
CA TRP A 84 -0.45 11.95 -0.21
C TRP A 84 0.17 13.09 0.60
N LEU A 85 1.17 12.73 1.41
CA LEU A 85 2.05 13.67 2.13
C LEU A 85 1.31 14.66 3.06
N ASP A 86 0.11 14.31 3.55
CA ASP A 86 -0.83 15.19 4.26
C ASP A 86 -1.24 16.46 3.47
N ARG A 87 -0.87 16.54 2.19
CA ARG A 87 -1.29 17.60 1.27
C ARG A 87 -2.67 17.29 0.69
N GLU A 88 -2.92 16.02 0.38
CA GLU A 88 -4.19 15.55 -0.14
C GLU A 88 -4.52 14.15 0.39
N ARG A 89 -5.81 13.93 0.67
CA ARG A 89 -6.34 12.66 1.16
C ARG A 89 -7.50 12.23 0.31
N THR A 90 -7.42 11.03 -0.25
CA THR A 90 -8.49 10.45 -1.07
C THR A 90 -9.13 9.31 -0.31
N VAL A 91 -10.45 9.31 -0.20
CA VAL A 91 -11.22 8.26 0.48
C VAL A 91 -12.20 7.63 -0.48
N ILE A 92 -12.16 6.31 -0.59
CA ILE A 92 -13.10 5.49 -1.36
C ILE A 92 -13.89 4.66 -0.36
N ARG A 93 -15.17 5.00 -0.19
CA ARG A 93 -16.08 4.28 0.69
C ARG A 93 -16.92 3.33 -0.14
N SER A 94 -17.04 2.09 0.31
CA SER A 94 -18.00 1.16 -0.23
C SER A 94 -19.42 1.70 -0.01
N GLY A 95 -20.25 1.66 -1.05
CA GLY A 95 -21.69 1.96 -0.97
C GLY A 95 -22.51 0.86 -0.30
N GLN A 96 -21.86 -0.25 0.08
CA GLN A 96 -22.50 -1.40 0.73
C GLN A 96 -21.62 -1.91 1.89
N PRO A 97 -22.22 -2.41 2.99
CA PRO A 97 -21.46 -3.06 4.05
C PRO A 97 -20.87 -4.40 3.57
N LEU A 98 -19.94 -4.95 4.33
CA LEU A 98 -19.54 -6.34 4.15
C LEU A 98 -20.76 -7.25 4.35
N PRO A 99 -20.99 -8.22 3.47
CA PRO A 99 -22.05 -9.20 3.66
C PRO A 99 -21.70 -10.15 4.80
N GLU A 100 -22.73 -10.78 5.35
CA GLU A 100 -22.55 -11.87 6.29
C GLU A 100 -21.83 -13.06 5.64
N GLY A 101 -20.97 -13.72 6.41
CA GLY A 101 -20.18 -14.86 5.94
C GLY A 101 -18.95 -14.49 5.12
N SER A 102 -18.55 -15.40 4.21
CA SER A 102 -17.34 -15.24 3.42
C SER A 102 -17.53 -14.29 2.24
N SER A 103 -16.54 -13.45 1.97
CA SER A 103 -16.56 -12.48 0.87
C SER A 103 -15.15 -12.17 0.35
N SER A 104 -15.08 -11.57 -0.84
CA SER A 104 -13.83 -11.03 -1.40
C SER A 104 -13.99 -9.52 -1.60
N LEU A 105 -13.11 -8.75 -0.97
CA LEU A 105 -12.98 -7.30 -1.15
C LEU A 105 -11.73 -7.05 -2.01
N CYS A 106 -11.88 -6.35 -3.13
CA CYS A 106 -10.76 -6.05 -4.02
C CYS A 106 -10.65 -4.54 -4.27
N PHE A 107 -9.47 -4.00 -4.02
CA PHE A 107 -9.06 -2.68 -4.48
C PHE A 107 -8.17 -2.82 -5.71
N LYS A 108 -8.44 -2.04 -6.75
CA LYS A 108 -7.58 -1.90 -7.93
C LYS A 108 -7.20 -0.45 -8.10
N PHE A 109 -5.93 -0.23 -8.43
CA PHE A 109 -5.43 1.07 -8.80
C PHE A 109 -4.94 1.04 -10.23
N HIS A 110 -5.55 1.86 -11.08
CA HIS A 110 -5.22 2.07 -12.47
C HIS A 110 -4.33 3.31 -12.58
N TYR A 111 -3.02 3.09 -12.54
CA TYR A 111 -2.04 4.18 -12.62
C TYR A 111 -2.05 4.81 -14.00
N ASP A 112 -2.01 6.14 -14.08
CA ASP A 112 -2.04 6.85 -15.36
C ASP A 112 -0.78 6.60 -16.22
N GLY A 113 0.33 6.17 -15.60
CA GLY A 113 1.63 6.09 -16.25
C GLY A 113 2.24 7.47 -16.49
N GLY A 114 3.21 7.55 -17.40
CA GLY A 114 3.79 8.84 -17.82
C GLY A 114 4.80 9.47 -16.86
N GLY A 115 5.30 8.72 -15.87
CA GLY A 115 6.37 9.15 -14.96
C GLY A 115 6.09 8.74 -13.51
N VAL A 116 6.80 9.36 -12.57
CA VAL A 116 6.67 9.10 -11.12
C VAL A 116 5.66 10.05 -10.45
N GLY A 117 5.00 9.58 -9.40
CA GLY A 117 4.07 10.35 -8.57
C GLY A 117 2.76 10.74 -9.25
N GLN A 118 2.44 10.13 -10.40
CA GLN A 118 1.22 10.44 -11.14
C GLN A 118 -0.02 9.92 -10.42
N GLY A 119 -1.17 10.37 -10.89
CA GLY A 119 -2.45 9.91 -10.37
C GLY A 119 -2.88 8.57 -10.94
N GLY A 120 -4.15 8.26 -10.68
CA GLY A 120 -4.83 7.12 -11.26
C GLY A 120 -6.25 6.98 -10.74
N GLU A 121 -6.99 6.03 -11.29
CA GLU A 121 -8.32 5.66 -10.81
C GLU A 121 -8.21 4.54 -9.77
N GLY A 122 -8.85 4.72 -8.62
CA GLY A 122 -8.99 3.70 -7.60
C GLY A 122 -10.41 3.12 -7.63
N ASP A 123 -10.50 1.80 -7.72
CA ASP A 123 -11.76 1.05 -7.74
C ASP A 123 -11.83 0.10 -6.55
N LEU A 124 -12.93 0.15 -5.82
CA LEU A 124 -13.25 -0.79 -4.75
C LEU A 124 -14.41 -1.67 -5.19
N SER A 125 -14.22 -2.99 -5.08
CA SER A 125 -15.22 -3.98 -5.46
C SER A 125 -15.43 -5.01 -4.36
N LEU A 126 -16.66 -5.49 -4.22
CA LEU A 126 -17.08 -6.48 -3.23
C LEU A 126 -17.80 -7.61 -3.98
N ILE A 127 -17.26 -8.82 -3.89
CA ILE A 127 -17.76 -10.00 -4.64
C ILE A 127 -17.84 -9.70 -6.15
N GLY A 128 -16.82 -8.99 -6.66
CA GLY A 128 -16.72 -8.63 -8.07
C GLY A 128 -17.67 -7.52 -8.55
N GLN A 129 -18.50 -6.95 -7.69
CA GLN A 129 -19.32 -5.78 -7.99
C GLN A 129 -18.61 -4.51 -7.53
N GLU A 130 -18.58 -3.46 -8.36
CA GLU A 130 -18.05 -2.17 -7.95
C GLU A 130 -18.93 -1.56 -6.86
N VAL A 131 -18.29 -1.11 -5.78
CA VAL A 131 -18.96 -0.49 -4.62
C VAL A 131 -18.42 0.89 -4.32
N GLY A 132 -17.32 1.31 -4.96
CA GLY A 132 -16.81 2.67 -4.86
C GLY A 132 -15.71 2.92 -5.86
N ARG A 133 -15.60 4.16 -6.32
CA ARG A 133 -14.58 4.60 -7.28
C ARG A 133 -14.18 6.04 -6.96
N GLN A 134 -12.90 6.34 -7.08
CA GLN A 134 -12.43 7.72 -6.99
C GLN A 134 -11.12 7.95 -7.73
N ARG A 135 -10.94 9.16 -8.23
CA ARG A 135 -9.66 9.64 -8.75
C ARG A 135 -8.70 9.93 -7.59
N ILE A 136 -7.48 9.38 -7.65
CA ILE A 136 -6.35 9.77 -6.80
C ILE A 136 -5.48 10.70 -7.66
N PRO A 137 -5.45 12.02 -7.42
CA PRO A 137 -4.78 12.95 -8.33
C PRO A 137 -3.25 12.82 -8.32
N HIS A 138 -2.69 12.51 -7.14
CA HIS A 138 -1.25 12.41 -6.92
C HIS A 138 -0.92 11.21 -6.05
N THR A 139 0.19 10.55 -6.37
CA THR A 139 0.72 9.46 -5.56
C THR A 139 2.11 9.74 -5.05
N VAL A 140 2.49 9.00 -4.01
CA VAL A 140 3.80 9.12 -3.37
C VAL A 140 4.84 8.50 -4.28
N ALA A 141 5.73 9.34 -4.82
CA ALA A 141 6.67 8.93 -5.84
C ALA A 141 7.75 7.95 -5.35
N GLY A 142 8.11 7.94 -4.06
CA GLY A 142 9.22 7.09 -3.63
C GLY A 142 9.17 6.42 -2.25
N ARG A 143 8.71 7.03 -1.16
CA ARG A 143 8.81 6.40 0.17
C ARG A 143 7.61 6.69 1.04
N PHE A 144 6.99 5.64 1.56
CA PHE A 144 5.93 5.70 2.57
C PHE A 144 6.46 5.91 4.01
N GLY A 145 7.78 5.95 4.17
CA GLY A 145 8.44 6.51 5.34
C GLY A 145 9.06 5.43 6.22
N ILE A 146 8.80 5.54 7.53
CA ILE A 146 9.29 4.60 8.55
C ILE A 146 8.17 3.72 9.12
N ASP A 147 6.91 4.10 8.91
CA ASP A 147 5.76 3.33 9.36
C ASP A 147 5.63 2.05 8.53
N THR A 148 5.00 1.05 9.14
CA THR A 148 5.13 -0.34 8.72
C THR A 148 3.94 -0.84 7.93
N PHE A 149 4.19 -1.81 7.06
CA PHE A 149 3.14 -2.63 6.46
C PHE A 149 2.57 -3.61 7.49
N GLY A 150 1.25 -3.75 7.52
CA GLY A 150 0.53 -4.63 8.45
C GLY A 150 -0.77 -5.17 7.88
N VAL A 151 -1.04 -6.46 8.10
CA VAL A 151 -2.30 -7.14 7.77
C VAL A 151 -3.08 -7.45 9.06
N GLY A 152 -4.33 -7.01 9.12
CA GLY A 152 -5.24 -7.25 10.26
C GLY A 152 -5.12 -6.26 11.42
N ALA A 153 -4.13 -5.34 11.40
CA ALA A 153 -3.97 -4.26 12.37
C ALA A 153 -3.01 -3.19 11.82
N ASP A 154 -3.23 -1.94 12.20
CA ASP A 154 -2.27 -0.84 12.04
C ASP A 154 -1.62 -0.53 13.39
N THR A 155 -0.40 -1.02 13.59
CA THR A 155 0.33 -0.85 14.86
C THR A 155 1.27 0.37 14.88
N GLY A 156 1.24 1.18 13.81
CA GLY A 156 2.04 2.38 13.66
C GLY A 156 1.26 3.64 14.01
N SER A 157 1.67 4.76 13.40
CA SER A 157 0.89 5.99 13.42
C SER A 157 -0.35 5.82 12.53
N PRO A 158 -1.58 6.11 13.00
CA PRO A 158 -2.77 5.82 12.21
C PRO A 158 -2.78 6.61 10.91
N LEU A 159 -3.19 6.02 9.79
CA LEU A 159 -3.23 6.77 8.53
C LEU A 159 -4.20 7.97 8.59
N CYS A 160 -5.29 7.83 9.35
CA CYS A 160 -6.35 8.84 9.44
C CYS A 160 -7.00 8.87 10.83
N ASN A 161 -7.82 9.88 11.09
CA ASN A 161 -8.49 10.08 12.39
C ASN A 161 -9.75 9.22 12.58
N ASP A 162 -10.12 8.38 11.60
CA ASP A 162 -11.35 7.59 11.64
C ASP A 162 -11.29 6.43 12.65
N TYR A 163 -10.08 6.03 13.09
CA TYR A 163 -9.84 4.97 14.07
C TYR A 163 -8.63 5.26 14.97
N ARG A 164 -8.43 4.44 16.02
CA ARG A 164 -7.24 4.46 16.87
C ARG A 164 -6.44 3.15 16.73
N PRO A 165 -5.11 3.20 16.56
CA PRO A 165 -4.27 2.00 16.56
C PRO A 165 -4.48 1.15 17.84
N PRO A 166 -4.43 -0.20 17.74
CA PRO A 166 -4.10 -0.96 16.55
C PRO A 166 -5.25 -1.13 15.54
N TYR A 167 -6.47 -0.73 15.94
CA TYR A 167 -7.74 -1.00 15.26
C TYR A 167 -7.80 -2.42 14.66
N SER A 168 -7.47 -3.42 15.49
CA SER A 168 -7.38 -4.81 15.06
C SER A 168 -8.69 -5.30 14.46
N TYR A 169 -8.60 -6.01 13.33
CA TYR A 169 -9.76 -6.58 12.68
C TYR A 169 -10.46 -7.62 13.58
N THR A 170 -11.73 -7.42 13.87
CA THR A 170 -12.52 -8.28 14.77
C THR A 170 -13.09 -9.51 14.06
N GLY A 171 -13.10 -9.50 12.72
CA GLY A 171 -13.52 -10.63 11.89
C GLY A 171 -12.41 -11.67 11.69
N ARG A 172 -12.38 -12.28 10.50
CA ARG A 172 -11.28 -13.18 10.09
C ARG A 172 -10.87 -12.93 8.65
N ILE A 173 -9.59 -12.58 8.46
CA ILE A 173 -8.95 -12.50 7.14
C ILE A 173 -8.35 -13.86 6.84
N ARG A 174 -8.74 -14.46 5.72
CA ARG A 174 -8.15 -15.70 5.22
C ARG A 174 -6.79 -15.45 4.60
N GLN A 175 -6.72 -14.46 3.70
CA GLN A 175 -5.49 -14.08 3.00
C GLN A 175 -5.65 -12.70 2.34
N VAL A 176 -4.52 -12.07 2.05
CA VAL A 176 -4.40 -10.86 1.23
C VAL A 176 -3.49 -11.18 0.05
N ASP A 177 -4.01 -11.08 -1.18
CA ASP A 177 -3.30 -11.28 -2.43
C ASP A 177 -3.01 -9.90 -3.05
N ILE A 178 -1.73 -9.58 -3.25
CA ILE A 178 -1.29 -8.31 -3.84
C ILE A 178 -0.58 -8.61 -5.14
N ARG A 179 -1.06 -7.99 -6.22
CA ARG A 179 -0.49 -8.11 -7.56
C ARG A 179 -0.06 -6.77 -8.08
N LEU A 180 1.14 -6.73 -8.64
CA LEU A 180 1.72 -5.55 -9.25
C LEU A 180 1.78 -5.78 -10.76
N ASP A 181 1.40 -4.79 -11.55
CA ASP A 181 1.51 -4.93 -13.00
C ASP A 181 2.99 -4.98 -13.41
N ALA A 182 3.31 -5.97 -14.26
CA ALA A 182 4.67 -6.23 -14.72
C ALA A 182 5.06 -5.22 -15.80
N GLY A 183 6.27 -4.66 -15.71
CA GLY A 183 6.76 -3.65 -16.65
C GLY A 183 6.43 -2.21 -16.25
N ASP A 184 5.48 -2.02 -15.32
CA ASP A 184 5.17 -0.72 -14.73
C ASP A 184 5.91 -0.49 -13.41
N GLY A 185 6.29 0.76 -13.16
CA GLY A 185 7.09 1.18 -12.00
C GLY A 185 8.20 2.14 -12.38
N SER A 186 8.81 2.77 -11.37
CA SER A 186 9.98 3.63 -11.59
C SER A 186 11.14 2.85 -12.21
N SER A 187 11.73 3.40 -13.26
CA SER A 187 13.04 2.97 -13.74
C SER A 187 14.14 3.34 -12.75
N THR A 188 15.30 2.67 -12.81
CA THR A 188 16.45 2.99 -11.96
C THR A 188 16.85 4.46 -12.08
N ALA A 189 16.79 5.05 -13.28
CA ALA A 189 17.13 6.45 -13.51
C ALA A 189 16.15 7.40 -12.80
N GLU A 190 14.86 7.08 -12.80
CA GLU A 190 13.85 7.85 -12.09
C GLU A 190 13.99 7.71 -10.57
N GLU A 191 14.29 6.51 -10.07
CA GLU A 191 14.59 6.27 -8.65
C GLU A 191 15.81 7.06 -8.19
N ASP A 192 16.89 7.05 -8.98
CA ASP A 192 18.11 7.81 -8.69
C ASP A 192 17.85 9.32 -8.70
N ALA A 193 17.04 9.80 -9.66
CA ALA A 193 16.64 11.20 -9.73
C ALA A 193 15.78 11.61 -8.52
N LEU A 194 14.82 10.77 -8.12
CA LEU A 194 14.02 10.98 -6.90
C LEU A 194 14.91 11.02 -5.65
N GLN A 195 15.86 10.10 -5.56
CA GLN A 195 16.79 10.04 -4.44
C GLN A 195 17.71 11.26 -4.39
N ALA A 196 18.14 11.77 -5.55
CA ALA A 196 18.91 13.01 -5.64
C ALA A 196 18.08 14.23 -5.22
N ARG A 197 16.81 14.31 -5.63
CA ARG A 197 15.88 15.38 -5.21
C ARG A 197 15.64 15.37 -3.70
N PHE A 198 15.41 14.18 -3.14
CA PHE A 198 15.26 13.99 -1.70
C PHE A 198 16.50 14.48 -0.94
N LYS A 199 17.70 14.08 -1.37
CA LYS A 199 18.97 14.54 -0.76
C LYS A 199 19.19 16.04 -0.89
N ALA A 200 18.66 16.66 -1.95
CA ALA A 200 18.76 18.10 -2.19
C ALA A 200 17.68 18.92 -1.46
N GLY A 201 16.74 18.29 -0.74
CA GLY A 201 15.64 18.97 -0.05
C GLY A 201 14.65 19.68 -0.99
N LYS A 202 14.59 19.26 -2.26
CA LYS A 202 13.63 19.79 -3.24
C LYS A 202 12.34 18.97 -3.18
N ASP A 203 11.20 19.59 -3.49
CA ASP A 203 9.87 18.95 -3.48
C ASP A 203 9.93 17.54 -4.11
N TYR A 204 9.44 16.58 -3.34
CA TYR A 204 9.55 15.13 -3.51
C TYR A 204 8.19 14.52 -3.84
#